data_AF-A0A6J2X509-F1
#
_entry.id   AF-A0A6J2X509-F1
#
_cell.length_a   1.000
_cell.length_b   1.000
_cell.length_c   1.000
_cell.angle_alpha   90.00
_cell.angle_beta   90.00
_cell.angle_gamma   90.00
#
_symmetry.space_group_name_H-M   'P 1'
#
loop_
_entity.id
_entity.type
_entity.pdbx_description
1 polymer ?
#
loop_
_entity_poly.entity_id
_entity_poly.type
_entity_poly.pdbx_seq_one_letter_code
_entity_poly.pdbx_strand_id
1 'polypeptide(L)'
;MDYINSSNANQTMEATKPHAVQIWFPFDKNNKYMLAMTYECFHITQSLMINGAAQALINSTMVFFRAQLKCLQFFIKNFDTTLVNGEIMCDGIEESIKLLIIKYQQVIRCVQEFNNCFQDILLLDYSVISLQLATILIDLYQGKQMAFNSFFFVLISLQLFLMSWNANEIIEESSTGLLNALYESNWYTQKNKATKSLILMTMMRTSRPLSISIGPFGKLTMNAAISRMKLAYSVLSLLSSKN
;
A
#
# COMPACT_ATOMS: atom_id res chain seq x y z
N MET A 1 48.97 -7.03 -41.62
CA MET A 1 50.41 -7.24 -41.38
C MET A 1 50.78 -6.45 -40.15
N ASP A 2 51.13 -7.20 -39.11
CA ASP A 2 52.08 -6.92 -38.02
C ASP A 2 51.83 -5.66 -37.15
N TYR A 3 51.66 -5.73 -35.84
CA TYR A 3 52.33 -6.63 -34.87
C TYR A 3 51.42 -6.96 -33.68
N ILE A 4 51.34 -8.26 -33.37
CA ILE A 4 51.13 -8.78 -32.02
C ILE A 4 52.52 -8.83 -31.35
N ASN A 5 52.66 -8.20 -30.19
CA ASN A 5 53.61 -8.57 -29.12
C ASN A 5 53.22 -7.74 -27.88
N SER A 6 52.45 -8.32 -26.97
CA SER A 6 52.90 -9.12 -25.81
C SER A 6 53.46 -8.26 -24.68
N SER A 7 53.07 -8.64 -23.46
CA SER A 7 53.54 -8.16 -22.15
C SER A 7 53.13 -6.74 -21.74
N ASN A 8 51.94 -6.64 -21.15
CA ASN A 8 51.78 -6.06 -19.81
C ASN A 8 50.65 -6.80 -19.08
N ALA A 9 50.86 -8.09 -18.84
CA ALA A 9 50.06 -8.92 -17.94
C ALA A 9 50.32 -8.62 -16.45
N ASN A 10 50.61 -7.35 -16.11
CA ASN A 10 50.93 -6.87 -14.77
C ASN A 10 50.42 -5.43 -14.54
N GLN A 11 49.28 -5.05 -15.12
CA GLN A 11 48.44 -4.09 -14.41
C GLN A 11 47.74 -4.90 -13.33
N THR A 12 48.31 -4.88 -12.12
CA THR A 12 47.54 -5.08 -10.89
C THR A 12 46.21 -4.38 -11.11
N MET A 13 45.12 -5.14 -11.23
CA MET A 13 43.78 -4.58 -11.25
C MET A 13 43.68 -3.71 -10.01
N GLU A 14 43.85 -2.39 -10.16
CA GLU A 14 43.55 -1.45 -9.09
C GLU A 14 42.15 -1.82 -8.66
N ALA A 15 42.02 -2.34 -7.44
CA ALA A 15 40.77 -2.84 -6.92
C ALA A 15 39.72 -1.77 -7.15
N THR A 16 38.83 -1.99 -8.13
CA THR A 16 37.81 -1.03 -8.52
C THR A 16 37.10 -0.61 -7.25
N LYS A 17 37.16 0.68 -6.91
CA LYS A 17 36.66 1.14 -5.62
C LYS A 17 35.18 0.75 -5.49
N PRO A 18 34.72 0.32 -4.31
CA PRO A 18 33.38 -0.22 -4.16
C PRO A 18 32.33 0.87 -4.41
N HIS A 19 31.55 0.67 -5.48
CA HIS A 19 30.39 1.50 -5.81
C HIS A 19 29.11 0.88 -5.24
N ALA A 20 28.17 1.72 -4.81
CA ALA A 20 26.91 1.26 -4.24
C ALA A 20 25.98 0.70 -5.33
N VAL A 21 26.02 1.29 -6.53
CA VAL A 21 25.22 0.88 -7.68
C VAL A 21 26.09 0.89 -8.94
N GLN A 22 25.91 -0.11 -9.81
CA GLN A 22 26.61 -0.16 -11.10
C GLN A 22 25.97 0.81 -12.10
N ILE A 23 26.42 2.07 -12.08
CA ILE A 23 25.98 3.12 -13.01
C ILE A 23 27.06 3.39 -14.06
N TRP A 24 26.67 3.62 -15.31
CA TRP A 24 27.59 4.05 -16.36
C TRP A 24 27.86 5.56 -16.24
N PHE A 25 29.13 5.96 -16.30
CA PHE A 25 29.55 7.36 -16.29
C PHE A 25 30.34 7.70 -17.56
N PRO A 26 30.18 8.89 -18.15
CA PRO A 26 30.96 9.34 -19.30
C PRO A 26 32.40 9.76 -18.93
N PHE A 27 32.82 9.59 -17.68
CA PHE A 27 34.15 9.92 -17.17
C PHE A 27 34.75 8.73 -16.41
N ASP A 28 36.08 8.70 -16.28
CA ASP A 28 36.79 7.64 -15.55
C ASP A 28 36.48 7.69 -14.04
N LYS A 29 35.83 6.64 -13.54
CA LYS A 29 35.38 6.49 -12.15
C LYS A 29 36.54 6.47 -11.17
N ASN A 30 37.69 5.94 -11.56
CA ASN A 30 38.85 5.81 -10.68
C ASN A 30 39.53 7.16 -10.45
N ASN A 31 39.55 8.00 -11.50
CA ASN A 31 40.16 9.33 -11.47
C ASN A 31 39.29 10.36 -10.72
N LYS A 32 37.95 10.31 -10.87
CA LYS A 32 37.00 11.22 -10.19
C LYS A 32 36.05 10.50 -9.23
N TYR A 33 36.59 9.63 -8.39
CA TYR A 33 35.80 8.78 -7.51
C TYR A 33 34.84 9.55 -6.57
N MET A 34 35.29 10.64 -5.96
CA MET A 34 34.45 11.46 -5.06
C MET A 34 33.26 12.09 -5.79
N LEU A 35 33.43 12.47 -7.05
CA LEU A 35 32.36 13.01 -7.89
C LEU A 35 31.35 11.92 -8.27
N ALA A 36 31.84 10.73 -8.63
CA ALA A 36 30.97 9.57 -8.89
C ALA A 36 30.14 9.21 -7.64
N MET A 37 30.77 9.12 -6.46
CA MET A 37 30.08 8.77 -5.21
C MET A 37 29.05 9.80 -4.77
N THR A 38 29.33 11.10 -4.94
CA THR A 38 28.35 12.16 -4.62
C THR A 38 27.14 12.11 -5.53
N TYR A 39 27.35 11.84 -6.82
CA TYR A 39 26.26 11.63 -7.77
C TYR A 39 25.43 10.38 -7.44
N GLU A 40 26.09 9.26 -7.14
CA GLU A 40 25.41 8.01 -6.74
C GLU A 40 24.56 8.22 -5.49
N CYS A 41 25.12 8.87 -4.46
CA CYS A 41 24.40 9.18 -3.23
C CYS A 41 23.18 10.06 -3.52
N PHE A 42 23.35 11.12 -4.30
CA PHE A 42 22.23 11.98 -4.69
C PHE A 42 21.14 11.21 -5.42
N HIS A 43 21.50 10.37 -6.39
CA HIS A 43 20.54 9.57 -7.15
C HIS A 43 19.79 8.56 -6.27
N ILE A 44 20.49 7.87 -5.36
CA ILE A 44 19.88 6.92 -4.41
C ILE A 44 18.90 7.66 -3.48
N THR A 45 19.31 8.79 -2.91
CA THR A 45 18.45 9.60 -2.04
C THR A 45 17.22 10.10 -2.79
N GLN A 46 17.37 10.61 -4.01
CA GLN A 46 16.23 11.05 -4.83
C GLN A 46 15.26 9.90 -5.14
N SER A 47 15.78 8.73 -5.52
CA SER A 47 14.96 7.55 -5.82
C SER A 47 14.16 7.10 -4.59
N LEU A 48 14.81 7.05 -3.42
CA LEU A 48 14.15 6.73 -2.15
C LEU A 48 13.07 7.74 -1.78
N MET A 49 13.33 9.03 -1.97
CA MET A 49 12.37 10.10 -1.67
C MET A 49 11.14 10.03 -2.58
N ILE A 50 11.31 9.84 -3.89
CA ILE A 50 10.19 9.75 -4.84
C ILE A 50 9.35 8.52 -4.55
N ASN A 51 9.99 7.37 -4.33
CA ASN A 51 9.33 6.11 -4.02
C ASN A 51 8.52 6.21 -2.70
N GLY A 52 9.16 6.74 -1.64
CA GLY A 52 8.51 6.96 -0.36
C GLY A 52 7.35 7.96 -0.45
N ALA A 53 7.49 9.03 -1.23
CA ALA A 53 6.42 10.02 -1.44
C ALA A 53 5.21 9.40 -2.17
N ALA A 54 5.45 8.61 -3.23
CA ALA A 54 4.38 7.95 -3.97
C ALA A 54 3.56 7.00 -3.07
N GLN A 55 4.23 6.23 -2.22
CA GLN A 55 3.57 5.33 -1.28
C GLN A 55 2.90 6.06 -0.14
N ALA A 56 3.50 7.13 0.36
CA ALA A 56 2.88 7.98 1.37
C ALA A 56 1.56 8.54 0.85
N LEU A 57 1.49 9.01 -0.41
CA LEU A 57 0.26 9.48 -1.02
C LEU A 57 -0.83 8.39 -1.07
N ILE A 58 -0.48 7.18 -1.50
CA ILE A 58 -1.40 6.04 -1.55
C ILE A 58 -1.90 5.70 -0.15
N ASN A 59 -0.99 5.55 0.82
CA ASN A 59 -1.34 5.23 2.21
C ASN A 59 -2.17 6.32 2.86
N SER A 60 -1.85 7.61 2.67
CA SER A 60 -2.63 8.73 3.18
C SER A 60 -4.05 8.73 2.63
N THR A 61 -4.23 8.38 1.36
CA THR A 61 -5.55 8.25 0.75
C THR A 61 -6.35 7.09 1.35
N MET A 62 -5.70 5.95 1.60
CA MET A 62 -6.32 4.82 2.30
C MET A 62 -6.74 5.19 3.73
N VAL A 63 -5.86 5.86 4.47
CA VAL A 63 -6.15 6.36 5.83
C VAL A 63 -7.31 7.33 5.82
N PHE A 64 -7.40 8.19 4.80
CA PHE A 64 -8.52 9.11 4.62
C PHE A 64 -9.86 8.36 4.41
N PHE A 65 -9.90 7.32 3.56
CA PHE A 65 -11.10 6.50 3.39
C PHE A 65 -11.52 5.82 4.69
N ARG A 66 -10.55 5.24 5.42
CA ARG A 66 -10.79 4.65 6.73
C ARG A 66 -11.37 5.67 7.72
N ALA A 67 -10.81 6.89 7.75
CA ALA A 67 -11.30 7.96 8.60
C ALA A 67 -12.75 8.36 8.27
N GLN A 68 -13.09 8.47 6.98
CA GLN A 68 -14.46 8.73 6.55
C GLN A 68 -15.44 7.63 6.99
N LEU A 69 -15.03 6.36 6.89
CA LEU A 69 -15.83 5.23 7.38
C LEU A 69 -16.03 5.28 8.90
N LYS A 70 -14.98 5.60 9.67
CA LYS A 70 -15.09 5.77 11.14
C LYS A 70 -15.97 6.94 11.54
N CYS A 71 -15.85 8.08 10.87
CA CYS A 71 -16.75 9.21 11.08
C CYS A 71 -18.20 8.79 10.82
N LEU A 72 -18.45 8.07 9.73
CA LEU A 72 -19.78 7.58 9.40
C LEU A 72 -20.33 6.66 10.49
N GLN A 73 -19.53 5.71 10.98
CA GLN A 73 -19.91 4.84 12.10
C GLN A 73 -20.24 5.63 13.37
N PHE A 74 -19.44 6.65 13.70
CA PHE A 74 -19.69 7.51 14.86
C PHE A 74 -21.02 8.26 14.73
N PHE A 75 -21.32 8.82 13.56
CA PHE A 75 -22.60 9.47 13.29
C PHE A 75 -23.77 8.47 13.36
N ILE A 76 -23.58 7.24 12.89
CA ILE A 76 -24.59 6.18 12.97
C ILE A 76 -24.89 5.79 14.43
N LYS A 77 -23.88 5.73 15.30
CA LYS A 77 -24.11 5.38 16.71
C LYS A 77 -24.81 6.51 17.47
N ASN A 78 -24.51 7.75 17.12
CA ASN A 78 -24.95 8.93 17.90
C ASN A 78 -26.16 9.67 17.32
N PHE A 79 -26.71 9.28 16.17
CA PHE A 79 -27.89 9.97 15.62
C PHE A 79 -29.11 9.86 16.54
N ASP A 80 -29.17 8.84 17.39
CA ASP A 80 -30.19 8.72 18.44
C ASP A 80 -29.90 9.60 19.66
N THR A 81 -28.65 9.88 20.02
CA THR A 81 -28.31 10.69 21.20
C THR A 81 -28.56 12.19 20.95
N THR A 82 -28.46 12.64 19.70
CA THR A 82 -28.95 13.95 19.27
C THR A 82 -30.46 14.13 19.48
N LEU A 83 -31.20 13.06 19.81
CA LEU A 83 -32.62 13.09 20.15
C LEU A 83 -32.91 13.37 21.64
N VAL A 84 -31.89 13.53 22.49
CA VAL A 84 -32.07 13.58 23.96
C VAL A 84 -32.50 14.97 24.50
N ASN A 85 -32.73 15.97 23.64
CA ASN A 85 -33.28 17.28 24.06
C ASN A 85 -34.79 17.46 23.80
N GLY A 86 -35.56 16.38 23.78
CA GLY A 86 -37.01 16.41 24.07
C GLY A 86 -37.96 16.95 23.00
N GLU A 87 -37.49 17.59 21.93
CA GLU A 87 -38.32 18.02 20.80
C GLU A 87 -38.00 17.22 19.53
N ILE A 88 -38.93 16.33 19.16
CA ILE A 88 -38.81 15.50 17.95
C ILE A 88 -39.26 16.34 16.75
N MET A 89 -38.32 16.96 16.05
CA MET A 89 -38.53 17.29 14.63
C MET A 89 -38.36 16.00 13.82
N CYS A 90 -39.46 15.26 13.62
CA CYS A 90 -39.49 14.04 12.80
C CYS A 90 -38.87 14.24 11.40
N ASP A 91 -39.00 15.45 10.83
CA ASP A 91 -38.45 15.80 9.52
C ASP A 91 -36.92 15.88 9.52
N GLY A 92 -36.30 16.33 10.61
CA GLY A 92 -34.84 16.45 10.72
C GLY A 92 -34.11 15.11 10.82
N ILE A 93 -34.76 14.09 11.39
CA ILE A 93 -34.19 12.74 11.53
C ILE A 93 -34.11 12.05 10.17
N GLU A 94 -35.18 12.16 9.37
CA GLU A 94 -35.22 11.57 8.04
C GLU A 94 -34.19 12.24 7.12
N GLU A 95 -34.06 13.57 7.19
CA GLU A 95 -33.02 14.30 6.47
C GLU A 95 -31.60 13.89 6.91
N SER A 96 -31.39 13.70 8.22
CA SER A 96 -30.09 13.28 8.76
C SER A 96 -29.69 11.88 8.28
N ILE A 97 -30.63 10.93 8.26
CA ILE A 97 -30.38 9.58 7.75
C ILE A 97 -30.16 9.58 6.24
N LYS A 98 -30.94 10.37 5.48
CA LYS A 98 -30.70 10.54 4.04
C LYS A 98 -29.30 11.11 3.79
N LEU A 99 -28.89 12.14 4.52
CA LEU A 99 -27.56 12.74 4.41
C LEU A 99 -26.45 11.73 4.72
N LEU A 100 -26.63 10.91 5.74
CA LEU A 100 -25.70 9.84 6.12
C LEU A 100 -25.54 8.80 5.01
N ILE A 101 -26.65 8.35 4.41
CA ILE A 101 -26.64 7.40 3.29
C ILE A 101 -25.97 8.04 2.06
N ILE A 102 -26.24 9.31 1.78
CA ILE A 102 -25.58 10.05 0.69
C ILE A 102 -24.06 10.10 0.93
N LYS A 103 -23.62 10.43 2.15
CA LYS A 103 -22.19 10.41 2.52
C LYS A 103 -21.60 9.02 2.33
N TYR A 104 -22.26 7.96 2.78
CA TYR A 104 -21.78 6.59 2.57
C TYR A 104 -21.62 6.24 1.08
N GLN A 105 -22.59 6.61 0.26
CA GLN A 105 -22.53 6.41 -1.19
C GLN A 105 -21.38 7.21 -1.82
N GLN A 106 -21.09 8.42 -1.34
CA GLN A 106 -19.93 9.20 -1.77
C GLN A 106 -18.61 8.49 -1.42
N VAL A 107 -18.48 7.93 -0.21
CA VAL A 107 -17.29 7.14 0.16
C VAL A 107 -17.12 5.95 -0.77
N ILE A 108 -18.20 5.20 -1.05
CA ILE A 108 -18.17 4.06 -1.98
C ILE A 108 -17.68 4.51 -3.36
N ARG A 109 -18.23 5.60 -3.90
CA ARG A 109 -17.83 6.13 -5.21
C ARG A 109 -16.36 6.55 -5.21
N CYS A 110 -15.91 7.23 -4.17
CA CYS A 110 -14.53 7.68 -4.07
C CYS A 110 -13.53 6.50 -4.03
N VAL A 111 -13.86 5.43 -3.29
CA VAL A 111 -13.05 4.20 -3.29
C VAL A 111 -13.08 3.50 -4.67
N GLN A 112 -14.22 3.52 -5.36
CA GLN A 112 -14.32 2.95 -6.72
C GLN A 112 -13.52 3.74 -7.74
N GLU A 113 -13.58 5.07 -7.71
CA GLU A 113 -12.76 5.95 -8.55
C GLU A 113 -11.27 5.76 -8.25
N PHE A 114 -10.90 5.67 -6.97
CA PHE A 114 -9.54 5.35 -6.57
C PHE A 114 -9.07 4.03 -7.16
N ASN A 115 -9.88 2.97 -7.06
CA ASN A 115 -9.56 1.70 -7.70
C ASN A 115 -9.39 1.87 -9.21
N ASN A 116 -10.33 2.50 -9.91
CA ASN A 116 -10.24 2.65 -11.37
C ASN A 116 -8.98 3.41 -11.82
N CYS A 117 -8.54 4.42 -11.05
CA CYS A 117 -7.35 5.20 -11.38
C CYS A 117 -6.04 4.49 -10.99
N PHE A 118 -6.00 3.82 -9.85
CA PHE A 118 -4.77 3.29 -9.27
C PHE A 118 -4.59 1.78 -9.47
N GLN A 119 -5.60 1.05 -9.95
CA GLN A 119 -5.53 -0.41 -10.08
C GLN A 119 -4.32 -0.89 -10.90
N ASP A 120 -4.04 -0.25 -12.04
CA ASP A 120 -2.90 -0.61 -12.90
C ASP A 120 -1.56 -0.16 -12.31
N ILE A 121 -1.55 1.00 -11.64
CA ILE A 121 -0.36 1.51 -10.95
C ILE A 121 0.02 0.58 -9.79
N LEU A 122 -0.96 0.17 -9.00
CA LEU A 122 -0.80 -0.77 -7.90
C LEU A 122 -0.37 -2.14 -8.39
N LEU A 123 -0.84 -2.58 -9.56
CA LEU A 123 -0.39 -3.83 -10.18
C LEU A 123 1.09 -3.78 -10.56
N LEU A 124 1.51 -2.69 -11.20
CA LEU A 124 2.90 -2.50 -11.57
C LEU A 124 3.79 -2.46 -10.33
N ASP A 125 3.43 -1.65 -9.33
CA ASP A 125 4.12 -1.56 -8.04
C ASP A 125 4.21 -2.93 -7.35
N TYR A 126 3.09 -3.67 -7.32
CA TYR A 126 3.02 -5.02 -6.75
C TYR A 126 4.02 -5.97 -7.43
N SER A 127 4.14 -5.92 -8.76
CA SER A 127 5.07 -6.77 -9.51
C SER A 127 6.53 -6.40 -9.27
N VAL A 128 6.86 -5.10 -9.27
CA VAL A 128 8.22 -4.59 -9.08
C VAL A 128 8.71 -4.90 -7.67
N ILE A 129 7.89 -4.64 -6.64
CA ILE A 129 8.24 -4.94 -5.24
C ILE A 129 8.43 -6.45 -5.04
N SER A 130 7.64 -7.29 -5.70
CA SER A 130 7.78 -8.75 -5.58
C SER A 130 9.13 -9.24 -6.13
N LEU A 131 9.57 -8.68 -7.28
CA LEU A 131 10.88 -8.97 -7.85
C LEU A 131 12.02 -8.44 -6.96
N GLN A 132 11.88 -7.21 -6.46
CA GLN A 132 12.87 -6.57 -5.59
C GLN A 132 13.06 -7.33 -4.27
N LEU A 133 11.97 -7.83 -3.67
CA LEU A 133 12.04 -8.69 -2.49
C LEU A 133 12.81 -9.99 -2.76
N ALA A 134 12.58 -10.62 -3.92
CA ALA A 134 13.29 -11.84 -4.29
C ALA A 134 14.79 -11.59 -4.50
N THR A 135 15.17 -10.50 -5.18
CA THR A 135 16.59 -10.17 -5.41
C THR A 135 17.32 -9.86 -4.12
N ILE A 136 16.72 -9.06 -3.22
CA ILE A 136 17.35 -8.71 -1.94
C ILE A 136 17.54 -9.95 -1.06
N LEU A 137 16.57 -10.88 -1.04
CA LEU A 137 16.72 -12.14 -0.30
C LEU A 137 17.87 -13.01 -0.84
N ILE A 138 18.06 -13.04 -2.17
CA ILE A 138 19.19 -13.76 -2.78
C ILE A 138 20.51 -13.09 -2.43
N ASP A 139 20.59 -11.76 -2.48
CA ASP A 139 21.82 -11.04 -2.13
C ASP A 139 22.19 -11.19 -0.65
N LEU A 140 21.18 -11.25 0.23
CA LEU A 140 21.35 -11.57 1.65
C LEU A 140 21.91 -12.99 1.84
N TYR A 141 21.37 -13.97 1.11
CA TYR A 141 21.86 -15.35 1.15
C TYR A 141 23.32 -15.47 0.66
N GLN A 142 23.70 -14.70 -0.36
CA GLN A 142 25.07 -14.65 -0.88
C GLN A 142 26.04 -13.83 0.01
N GLY A 143 25.54 -13.19 1.07
CA GLY A 143 26.35 -12.38 1.98
C GLY A 143 26.88 -11.08 1.38
N LYS A 144 26.31 -10.61 0.27
CA LYS A 144 26.68 -9.35 -0.36
C LYS A 144 26.12 -8.18 0.45
N GLN A 145 26.98 -7.25 0.86
CA GLN A 145 26.60 -5.99 1.52
C GLN A 145 25.52 -6.18 2.61
N MET A 146 25.71 -7.18 3.49
CA MET A 146 24.67 -7.69 4.41
C MET A 146 23.93 -6.60 5.19
N ALA A 147 24.65 -5.61 5.75
CA ALA A 147 24.04 -4.54 6.53
C ALA A 147 23.10 -3.66 5.69
N PHE A 148 23.53 -3.29 4.48
CA PHE A 148 22.74 -2.50 3.54
C PHE A 148 21.51 -3.29 3.08
N ASN A 149 21.70 -4.51 2.58
CA ASN A 149 20.59 -5.33 2.10
C ASN A 149 19.58 -5.69 3.19
N SER A 150 20.02 -5.89 4.44
CA SER A 150 19.13 -6.15 5.57
C SER A 150 18.27 -4.93 5.89
N PHE A 151 18.86 -3.73 5.87
CA PHE A 151 18.13 -2.49 6.08
C PHE A 151 17.07 -2.26 5.00
N PHE A 152 17.43 -2.44 3.73
CA PHE A 152 16.47 -2.32 2.61
C PHE A 152 15.37 -3.37 2.67
N PHE A 153 15.69 -4.61 3.06
CA PHE A 153 14.69 -5.67 3.23
C PHE A 153 13.65 -5.30 4.29
N VAL A 154 14.08 -4.78 5.44
CA VAL A 154 13.19 -4.35 6.52
C VAL A 154 12.30 -3.18 6.05
N LEU A 155 12.88 -2.20 5.35
CA LEU A 155 12.13 -1.05 4.84
C LEU A 155 11.02 -1.46 3.87
N ILE A 156 11.35 -2.28 2.86
CA ILE A 156 10.37 -2.74 1.86
C ILE A 156 9.31 -3.63 2.51
N SER A 157 9.71 -4.48 3.46
CA SER A 157 8.76 -5.30 4.21
C SER A 157 7.80 -4.45 5.05
N LEU A 158 8.30 -3.43 5.74
CA LEU A 158 7.47 -2.52 6.53
C LEU A 158 6.46 -1.81 5.63
N GLN A 159 6.92 -1.27 4.51
CA GLN A 159 6.08 -0.59 3.53
C GLN A 159 4.98 -1.51 2.97
N LEU A 160 5.36 -2.74 2.60
CA LEU A 160 4.47 -3.79 2.15
C LEU A 160 3.35 -4.06 3.17
N PHE A 161 3.72 -4.26 4.43
CA PHE A 161 2.78 -4.58 5.50
C PHE A 161 1.89 -3.39 5.83
N LEU A 162 2.44 -2.18 5.95
CA LEU A 162 1.67 -0.96 6.23
C LEU A 162 0.56 -0.74 5.19
N MET A 163 0.89 -0.88 3.90
CA MET A 163 -0.10 -0.71 2.83
C MET A 163 -1.18 -1.80 2.88
N SER A 164 -0.78 -3.05 3.08
CA SER A 164 -1.74 -4.17 3.19
C SER A 164 -2.62 -4.09 4.44
N TRP A 165 -2.10 -3.54 5.54
CA TRP A 165 -2.82 -3.29 6.78
C TRP A 165 -3.91 -2.25 6.57
N ASN A 166 -3.57 -1.08 6.02
CA ASN A 166 -4.55 -0.03 5.74
C ASN A 166 -5.67 -0.51 4.81
N ALA A 167 -5.32 -1.30 3.77
CA ALA A 167 -6.33 -1.89 2.89
C ALA A 167 -7.24 -2.90 3.61
N ASN A 168 -6.70 -3.71 4.53
CA ASN A 168 -7.47 -4.66 5.33
C ASN A 168 -8.43 -3.95 6.30
N GLU A 169 -7.96 -2.89 6.95
CA GLU A 169 -8.79 -2.06 7.82
C GLU A 169 -9.96 -1.43 7.07
N ILE A 170 -9.78 -0.98 5.83
CA ILE A 170 -10.89 -0.45 5.01
C ILE A 170 -11.95 -1.54 4.77
N ILE A 171 -11.51 -2.76 4.48
CA ILE A 171 -12.41 -3.92 4.29
C ILE A 171 -13.22 -4.16 5.57
N GLU A 172 -12.56 -4.22 6.72
CA GLU A 172 -13.19 -4.50 8.01
C GLU A 172 -14.14 -3.38 8.48
N GLU A 173 -13.71 -2.12 8.38
CA GLU A 173 -14.49 -0.96 8.80
C GLU A 173 -15.71 -0.73 7.88
N SER A 174 -15.57 -1.03 6.59
CA SER A 174 -16.66 -0.87 5.62
C SER A 174 -17.75 -1.93 5.73
N SER A 175 -17.40 -3.16 6.14
CA SER A 175 -18.36 -4.23 6.34
C SER A 175 -18.79 -4.35 7.78
N THR A 176 -17.90 -4.79 8.66
CA THR A 176 -18.21 -5.22 10.01
C THR A 176 -18.43 -4.02 10.92
N GLY A 177 -17.54 -3.03 10.87
CA GLY A 177 -17.66 -1.82 11.69
C GLY A 177 -18.96 -1.06 11.40
N LEU A 178 -19.27 -0.86 10.12
CA LEU A 178 -20.48 -0.17 9.71
C LEU A 178 -21.76 -0.97 9.96
N LEU A 179 -21.75 -2.28 9.73
CA LEU A 179 -22.89 -3.15 10.01
C LEU A 179 -23.20 -3.17 11.52
N ASN A 180 -22.18 -3.31 12.37
CA ASN A 180 -22.34 -3.29 13.83
C ASN A 180 -22.88 -1.93 14.31
N ALA A 181 -22.36 -0.82 13.79
CA ALA A 181 -22.88 0.51 14.12
C ALA A 181 -24.36 0.64 13.74
N LEU A 182 -24.77 0.16 12.57
CA LEU A 182 -26.17 0.17 12.15
C LEU A 182 -27.04 -0.74 13.02
N TYR A 183 -26.56 -1.91 13.43
CA TYR A 183 -27.30 -2.81 14.32
C TYR A 183 -27.47 -2.24 15.73
N GLU A 184 -26.45 -1.59 16.27
CA GLU A 184 -26.48 -0.93 17.58
C GLU A 184 -27.37 0.32 17.60
N SER A 185 -27.67 0.90 16.44
CA SER A 185 -28.61 2.01 16.35
C SER A 185 -30.06 1.58 16.62
N ASN A 186 -30.92 2.46 17.12
CA ASN A 186 -32.35 2.16 17.35
C ASN A 186 -33.16 2.22 16.04
N TRP A 187 -32.64 1.64 14.96
CA TRP A 187 -33.27 1.57 13.64
C TRP A 187 -34.67 0.92 13.68
N TYR A 188 -34.93 0.04 14.65
CA TYR A 188 -36.20 -0.66 14.82
C TYR A 188 -37.31 0.24 15.39
N THR A 189 -36.95 1.28 16.16
CA THR A 189 -37.85 2.26 16.77
C THR A 189 -38.32 3.34 15.77
N GLN A 190 -37.74 3.37 14.57
CA GLN A 190 -38.08 4.32 13.52
C GLN A 190 -39.52 4.14 13.03
N LYS A 191 -40.32 5.21 13.16
CA LYS A 191 -41.75 5.22 12.79
C LYS A 191 -41.96 5.26 11.26
N ASN A 192 -41.05 5.88 10.51
CA ASN A 192 -41.16 5.98 9.06
C ASN A 192 -40.69 4.68 8.38
N LYS A 193 -41.60 4.03 7.65
CA LYS A 193 -41.34 2.81 6.88
C LYS A 193 -40.28 3.02 5.78
N ALA A 194 -40.25 4.19 5.15
CA ALA A 194 -39.26 4.51 4.11
C ALA A 194 -37.85 4.58 4.69
N THR A 195 -37.67 5.31 5.79
CA THR A 195 -36.39 5.41 6.51
C THR A 195 -35.92 4.05 7.01
N LYS A 196 -36.83 3.24 7.58
CA LYS A 196 -36.52 1.86 8.01
C LYS A 196 -36.05 0.99 6.85
N SER A 197 -36.72 1.07 5.69
CA SER A 197 -36.32 0.36 4.48
C SER A 197 -34.94 0.79 3.98
N LEU A 198 -34.62 2.10 4.04
CA LEU A 198 -33.33 2.63 3.63
C LEU A 198 -32.18 2.14 4.53
N ILE A 199 -32.40 2.08 5.86
CA ILE A 199 -31.42 1.53 6.80
C ILE A 199 -31.18 0.05 6.52
N LEU A 200 -32.24 -0.74 6.33
CA LEU A 200 -32.16 -2.16 5.96
C LEU A 200 -31.41 -2.38 4.65
N MET A 201 -31.69 -1.58 3.62
CA MET A 201 -30.95 -1.63 2.35
C MET A 201 -29.48 -1.30 2.55
N THR A 202 -29.17 -0.34 3.42
CA THR A 202 -27.79 0.04 3.74
C THR A 202 -27.08 -1.11 4.45
N MET A 203 -27.69 -1.77 5.43
CA MET A 203 -27.14 -2.97 6.09
C MET A 203 -26.85 -4.10 5.09
N MET A 204 -27.77 -4.36 4.15
CA MET A 204 -27.52 -5.35 3.09
C MET A 204 -26.36 -4.95 2.18
N ARG A 205 -26.17 -3.64 1.94
CA ARG A 205 -25.06 -3.12 1.14
C ARG A 205 -23.72 -3.20 1.87
N THR A 206 -23.67 -2.99 3.18
CA THR A 206 -22.43 -3.09 3.98
C THR A 206 -21.91 -4.53 4.03
N SER A 207 -22.77 -5.54 3.85
CA SER A 207 -22.35 -6.94 3.72
C SER A 207 -21.39 -7.20 2.53
N ARG A 208 -21.25 -6.24 1.60
CA ARG A 208 -20.23 -6.27 0.53
C ARG A 208 -19.09 -5.30 0.88
N PRO A 209 -17.95 -5.80 1.39
CA PRO A 209 -16.85 -4.95 1.82
C PRO A 209 -16.26 -4.13 0.68
N LEU A 210 -15.84 -2.90 1.00
CA LEU A 210 -15.03 -2.07 0.13
C LEU A 210 -13.60 -2.59 0.15
N SER A 211 -13.12 -3.06 -1.00
CA SER A 211 -11.76 -3.57 -1.14
C SER A 211 -10.99 -2.80 -2.20
N ILE A 212 -9.70 -2.60 -1.95
CA ILE A 212 -8.78 -2.05 -2.94
C ILE A 212 -8.27 -3.20 -3.83
N SER A 213 -8.37 -3.04 -5.15
CA SER A 213 -8.04 -4.08 -6.12
C SER A 213 -6.65 -3.89 -6.74
N ILE A 214 -5.94 -4.99 -6.99
CA ILE A 214 -4.61 -5.05 -7.63
C ILE A 214 -4.76 -5.68 -9.02
N GLY A 215 -5.62 -5.10 -9.84
CA GLY A 215 -5.89 -5.61 -11.18
C GLY A 215 -6.47 -7.04 -11.19
N PRO A 216 -6.01 -7.91 -12.09
CA PRO A 216 -6.42 -9.31 -12.14
C PRO A 216 -5.81 -10.17 -11.02
N PHE A 217 -4.81 -9.67 -10.27
CA PHE A 217 -4.18 -10.41 -9.17
C PHE A 217 -5.01 -10.45 -7.88
N GLY A 218 -6.18 -9.79 -7.88
CA GLY A 218 -7.15 -9.86 -6.79
C GLY A 218 -7.14 -8.61 -5.91
N LYS A 219 -7.34 -8.81 -4.60
CA LYS A 219 -7.54 -7.73 -3.62
C LYS A 219 -6.30 -7.49 -2.79
N LEU A 220 -6.01 -6.22 -2.53
CA LEU A 220 -4.97 -5.81 -1.59
C LEU A 220 -5.41 -6.18 -0.16
N THR A 221 -4.77 -7.19 0.40
CA THR A 221 -5.05 -7.74 1.74
C THR A 221 -3.76 -8.14 2.42
N MET A 222 -3.80 -8.34 3.74
CA MET A 222 -2.67 -8.89 4.51
C MET A 222 -2.22 -10.26 3.96
N ASN A 223 -3.17 -11.09 3.52
CA ASN A 223 -2.88 -12.37 2.88
C ASN A 223 -2.09 -12.20 1.57
N ALA A 224 -2.35 -11.15 0.80
CA ALA A 224 -1.58 -10.81 -0.40
C ALA A 224 -0.16 -10.31 -0.09
N ALA A 225 0.08 -9.74 1.10
CA ALA A 225 1.45 -9.43 1.55
C ALA A 225 2.20 -10.70 1.95
N ILE A 226 1.55 -11.60 2.69
CA ILE A 226 2.13 -12.89 3.10
C ILE A 226 2.44 -13.76 1.88
N SER A 227 1.55 -13.80 0.88
CA SER A 227 1.79 -14.56 -0.35
C SER A 227 3.01 -14.05 -1.11
N ARG A 228 3.25 -12.74 -1.14
CA ARG A 228 4.46 -12.14 -1.72
C ARG A 228 5.74 -12.59 -1.00
N MET A 229 5.76 -12.54 0.33
CA MET A 229 6.90 -13.03 1.10
C MET A 229 7.16 -14.52 0.86
N LYS A 230 6.11 -15.34 0.82
CA LYS A 230 6.20 -16.78 0.51
C LYS A 230 6.77 -17.02 -0.89
N LEU A 231 6.34 -16.23 -1.88
CA LEU A 231 6.86 -16.31 -3.24
C LEU A 231 8.36 -15.98 -3.28
N ALA A 232 8.77 -14.90 -2.63
CA ALA A 232 10.18 -14.51 -2.58
C ALA A 232 11.05 -15.57 -1.89
N TYR A 233 10.56 -16.16 -0.79
CA TYR A 233 11.22 -17.29 -0.12
C TYR A 233 11.26 -18.55 -0.99
N SER A 234 10.18 -18.86 -1.71
CA SER A 234 10.12 -20.02 -2.62
C SER A 234 11.13 -19.88 -3.77
N VAL A 235 11.30 -18.68 -4.31
CA VAL A 235 12.34 -18.39 -5.31
C VAL A 235 13.72 -18.63 -4.72
N LEU A 236 13.98 -18.14 -3.49
CA LEU A 236 15.23 -18.37 -2.79
C LEU A 236 15.50 -19.87 -2.57
N SER A 237 14.52 -20.63 -2.07
CA SER A 237 14.69 -22.05 -1.80
C SER A 237 14.96 -22.86 -3.06
N LEU A 238 14.31 -22.51 -4.18
CA LEU A 238 14.54 -23.16 -5.47
C LEU A 238 15.94 -22.90 -6.01
N LEU A 239 16.46 -21.67 -5.84
CA LEU A 239 17.81 -21.32 -6.26
C LEU A 239 18.86 -21.95 -5.35
N SER A 240 18.63 -21.96 -4.04
CA SER A 240 19.52 -22.61 -3.07
C SER A 240 19.57 -24.13 -3.24
N SER A 241 18.49 -24.77 -3.72
CA SER A 241 18.46 -26.21 -3.97
C SER A 241 19.17 -26.63 -5.26
N LYS A 242 19.46 -25.68 -6.17
CA LYS A 242 20.11 -25.94 -7.46
C LYS A 242 21.62 -25.69 -7.45
N ASN A 243 22.14 -25.05 -6.41
CA ASN A 243 23.57 -24.93 -6.12
C ASN A 243 24.01 -26.02 -5.14
#